data_AF-A0AAZ3PCQ3-F1
#
_entry.id   AF-A0AAZ3PCQ3-F1
#
_cell.length_a   1.000
_cell.length_b   1.000
_cell.length_c   1.000
_cell.angle_alpha   90.00
_cell.angle_beta   90.00
_cell.angle_gamma   90.00
#
_symmetry.space_group_name_H-M   'P 1'
#
loop_
_entity.id
_entity.type
_entity.pdbx_description
1 polymer ?
#
loop_
_entity_poly.entity_id
_entity_poly.type
_entity_poly.pdbx_seq_one_letter_code
_entity_poly.pdbx_strand_id
1 'polypeptide(L)'
;MASQRALPQSKESLLQNYNKRLKDDIRSILDNLTEIIKTAKTGAWRTCLGWLESLAISQTPPGMYVLDSWELAPSGALGRPHHPLVGPSSRRVVEDETQVSRATQAEQDHYEMHVRAANIVRAGESLMKLVSDLKQFLILNDFPSVNEAISLQNQQLRSLQEECDKKLTSLRDEIAIDLYELEEEYYSSRYK
;
A
#
# COMPACT_ATOMS: atom_id res chain seq x y z
N MET A 1 -21.18 -22.97 -9.15
CA MET A 1 -19.78 -23.34 -8.90
C MET A 1 -19.31 -22.58 -7.66
N ALA A 2 -19.25 -23.26 -6.51
CA ALA A 2 -18.77 -22.65 -5.27
C ALA A 2 -17.24 -22.57 -5.35
N SER A 3 -16.70 -21.34 -5.40
CA SER A 3 -15.25 -21.12 -5.37
C SER A 3 -14.67 -21.66 -4.06
N GLN A 4 -13.58 -22.42 -4.18
CA GLN A 4 -12.90 -23.11 -3.10
C GLN A 4 -12.59 -22.15 -1.94
N ARG A 5 -13.18 -22.41 -0.76
CA ARG A 5 -12.72 -21.82 0.50
C ARG A 5 -11.42 -22.51 0.89
N ALA A 6 -10.29 -21.85 0.63
CA ALA A 6 -9.01 -22.24 1.20
C ALA A 6 -9.10 -22.11 2.74
N LEU A 7 -9.09 -23.24 3.44
CA LEU A 7 -8.90 -23.35 4.89
C LEU A 7 -7.40 -23.51 5.22
N PRO A 8 -6.96 -23.26 6.47
CA PRO A 8 -6.05 -22.16 6.77
C PRO A 8 -4.57 -22.55 6.62
N GLN A 9 -3.81 -21.74 5.89
CA GLN A 9 -2.44 -21.44 6.30
C GLN A 9 -2.50 -21.07 7.79
N SER A 10 -1.65 -21.66 8.65
CA SER A 10 -1.65 -21.33 10.08
C SER A 10 -1.69 -19.80 10.22
N LYS A 11 -2.53 -19.27 11.12
CA LYS A 11 -2.69 -17.82 11.33
C LYS A 11 -1.34 -17.10 11.36
N GLU A 12 -0.36 -17.74 11.96
CA GLU A 12 1.03 -17.33 12.03
C GLU A 12 1.73 -17.25 10.66
N SER A 13 1.61 -18.26 9.81
CA SER A 13 2.16 -18.24 8.44
C SER A 13 1.53 -17.15 7.56
N LEU A 14 0.23 -16.91 7.72
CA LEU A 14 -0.49 -15.83 7.02
C LEU A 14 0.03 -14.45 7.46
N LEU A 15 0.17 -14.24 8.77
CA LEU A 15 0.71 -13.02 9.34
C LEU A 15 2.18 -12.80 8.93
N GLN A 16 2.98 -13.87 8.88
CA GLN A 16 4.35 -13.81 8.38
C GLN A 16 4.39 -13.39 6.89
N ASN A 17 3.48 -13.91 6.07
CA ASN A 17 3.39 -13.53 4.67
C ASN A 17 3.02 -12.05 4.49
N TYR A 18 2.02 -11.57 5.26
CA TYR A 18 1.63 -10.16 5.28
C TYR A 18 2.77 -9.25 5.73
N ASN A 19 3.49 -9.63 6.78
CA ASN A 19 4.63 -8.88 7.29
C ASN A 19 5.76 -8.80 6.25
N LYS A 20 6.02 -9.91 5.55
CA LYS A 20 6.99 -9.95 4.45
C LYS A 20 6.58 -9.03 3.30
N ARG A 21 5.34 -9.16 2.79
CA ARG A 21 4.82 -8.30 1.71
C ARG A 21 4.91 -6.80 2.07
N LEU A 22 4.49 -6.44 3.28
CA LEU A 22 4.59 -5.07 3.78
C LEU A 22 6.03 -4.53 3.72
N LYS A 23 6.99 -5.32 4.23
CA LYS A 23 8.41 -4.93 4.24
C LYS A 23 8.98 -4.81 2.84
N ASP A 24 8.66 -5.76 1.96
CA ASP A 24 9.13 -5.78 0.58
C ASP A 24 8.59 -4.57 -0.20
N ASP A 25 7.29 -4.27 -0.07
CA ASP A 25 6.65 -3.12 -0.73
C ASP A 25 7.18 -1.78 -0.21
N ILE A 26 7.33 -1.62 1.11
CA ILE A 26 7.91 -0.38 1.70
C ILE A 26 9.36 -0.19 1.23
N ARG A 27 10.17 -1.26 1.25
CA ARG A 27 11.56 -1.19 0.78
C ARG A 27 11.63 -0.80 -0.69
N SER A 28 10.80 -1.42 -1.53
CA SER A 28 10.71 -1.09 -2.95
C SER A 28 10.36 0.38 -3.19
N ILE A 29 9.41 0.93 -2.42
CA ILE A 29 9.04 2.35 -2.49
C ILE A 29 10.25 3.23 -2.14
N LEU A 30 10.92 2.95 -1.02
CA LEU A 30 12.07 3.72 -0.55
C LEU A 30 13.24 3.68 -1.55
N ASP A 31 13.56 2.50 -2.09
CA ASP A 31 14.66 2.33 -3.04
C ASP A 31 14.37 3.10 -4.34
N ASN A 32 13.16 2.97 -4.89
CA ASN A 32 12.77 3.71 -6.10
C ASN A 32 12.76 5.24 -5.87
N LEU A 33 12.28 5.71 -4.72
CA LEU A 33 12.32 7.14 -4.37
C LEU A 33 13.75 7.66 -4.24
N THR A 34 14.62 6.88 -3.60
CA THR A 34 16.03 7.23 -3.40
C THR A 34 16.73 7.43 -4.74
N GLU A 35 16.50 6.53 -5.69
CA GLU A 35 17.09 6.64 -7.01
C GLU A 35 16.50 7.80 -7.83
N ILE A 36 15.18 8.04 -7.78
CA ILE A 36 14.58 9.24 -8.41
C ILE A 36 15.24 10.52 -7.88
N ILE A 37 15.47 10.62 -6.56
CA ILE A 37 16.13 11.78 -5.96
C ILE A 37 17.59 11.89 -6.43
N LYS A 38 18.31 10.77 -6.58
CA LYS A 38 19.69 10.77 -7.10
C LYS A 38 19.74 11.27 -8.54
N THR A 39 18.90 10.73 -9.42
CA THR A 39 18.83 11.13 -10.84
C THR A 39 18.43 12.60 -10.99
N ALA A 40 17.47 13.08 -10.17
CA ALA A 40 17.08 14.49 -10.16
C ALA A 40 18.22 15.43 -9.72
N LYS A 41 19.08 15.01 -8.77
CA LYS A 41 20.24 15.78 -8.32
C LYS A 41 21.35 15.87 -9.36
N THR A 42 21.50 14.86 -10.22
CA THR A 42 22.58 14.78 -11.20
C THR A 42 22.22 15.31 -12.58
N GLY A 43 20.96 15.17 -13.02
CA GLY A 43 20.51 15.54 -14.38
C GLY A 43 19.82 16.90 -14.47
N ALA A 44 18.78 17.14 -13.67
CA ALA A 44 17.88 18.29 -13.83
C ALA A 44 18.49 19.64 -13.43
N TRP A 45 19.36 19.67 -12.41
CA TRP A 45 20.09 20.89 -12.04
C TRP A 45 21.09 21.29 -13.12
N ARG A 46 21.77 20.34 -13.76
CA ARG A 46 22.75 20.64 -14.82
C ARG A 46 22.10 21.14 -16.09
N THR A 47 20.95 20.62 -16.47
CA THR A 47 20.20 21.17 -17.61
C THR A 47 19.69 22.57 -17.30
N CYS A 48 19.09 22.80 -16.12
CA CYS A 48 18.59 24.12 -15.74
C CYS A 48 19.73 25.16 -15.59
N LEU A 49 20.87 24.78 -15.01
CA LEU A 49 22.10 25.58 -14.98
C LEU A 49 22.65 25.83 -16.39
N GLY A 50 22.68 24.83 -17.27
CA GLY A 50 23.14 24.99 -18.65
C GLY A 50 22.26 25.91 -19.49
N TRP A 51 20.93 25.90 -19.27
CA TRP A 51 20.01 26.86 -19.87
C TRP A 51 20.23 28.28 -19.32
N LEU A 52 20.46 28.43 -18.00
CA LEU A 52 20.78 29.72 -17.38
C LEU A 52 22.15 30.27 -17.85
N GLU A 53 23.16 29.42 -17.97
CA GLU A 53 24.48 29.77 -18.50
C GLU A 53 24.39 30.17 -19.97
N SER A 54 23.65 29.42 -20.79
CA SER A 54 23.44 29.75 -22.22
C SER A 54 22.66 31.05 -22.40
N LEU A 55 21.64 31.27 -21.57
CA LEU A 55 20.86 32.51 -21.55
C LEU A 55 21.70 33.70 -21.07
N ALA A 56 22.59 33.51 -20.08
CA ALA A 56 23.53 34.52 -19.63
C ALA A 56 24.53 34.89 -20.75
N ILE A 57 25.12 33.90 -21.43
CA ILE A 57 26.07 34.10 -22.54
C ILE A 57 25.41 34.85 -23.71
N SER A 58 24.16 34.54 -24.05
CA SER A 58 23.42 35.25 -25.11
C SER A 58 23.10 36.71 -24.80
N GLN A 59 23.09 37.08 -23.51
CA GLN A 59 22.82 38.45 -23.06
C GLN A 59 24.09 39.23 -22.66
N THR A 60 25.28 38.60 -22.73
CA THR A 60 26.54 39.30 -22.45
C THR A 60 26.93 40.27 -23.58
N PRO A 61 27.15 41.56 -23.29
CA PRO A 61 27.64 42.52 -24.28
C PRO A 61 29.05 42.17 -24.77
N PRO A 62 29.43 42.50 -26.02
CA PRO A 62 30.78 42.29 -26.52
C PRO A 62 31.84 42.96 -25.63
N GLY A 63 32.79 42.18 -25.11
CA GLY A 63 33.90 42.68 -24.26
C GLY A 63 33.73 42.51 -22.75
N MET A 64 32.69 41.80 -22.29
CA MET A 64 32.50 41.39 -20.88
C MET A 64 32.62 39.86 -20.74
N TYR A 65 33.22 39.42 -19.64
CA TYR A 65 33.29 38.00 -19.25
C TYR A 65 32.46 37.76 -17.98
N VAL A 66 31.91 36.55 -17.85
CA VAL A 66 31.26 36.05 -16.63
C VAL A 66 32.34 35.37 -15.77
N LEU A 67 32.61 35.90 -14.57
CA LEU A 67 33.44 35.21 -13.58
C LEU A 67 32.60 34.18 -12.81
N ASP A 68 33.26 33.17 -12.23
CA ASP A 68 32.66 32.12 -11.37
C ASP A 68 31.82 32.66 -10.18
N SER A 69 31.88 33.97 -9.88
CA SER A 69 31.11 34.67 -8.84
C SER A 69 29.97 35.57 -9.34
N TRP A 70 29.49 35.40 -10.58
CA TRP A 70 28.36 36.16 -11.16
C TRP A 70 28.56 37.67 -11.36
N GLU A 71 29.77 38.20 -11.16
CA GLU A 71 30.11 39.60 -11.49
C GLU A 71 30.56 39.75 -12.94
N LEU A 72 30.01 40.74 -13.65
CA LEU A 72 30.41 41.09 -15.00
C LEU A 72 31.61 42.05 -14.95
N ALA A 73 32.76 41.61 -15.49
CA ALA A 73 33.97 42.44 -15.54
C ALA A 73 34.31 42.87 -16.98
N PRO A 74 34.70 44.14 -17.21
CA PRO A 74 35.22 44.58 -18.49
C PRO A 74 36.58 43.93 -18.78
N SER A 75 36.83 43.59 -20.04
CA SER A 75 38.00 42.82 -20.51
C SER A 75 39.40 43.35 -20.08
N GLY A 76 39.49 44.56 -19.51
CA GLY A 76 40.75 45.20 -19.11
C GLY A 76 41.05 45.25 -17.61
N ALA A 77 40.20 44.71 -16.73
CA ALA A 77 40.31 44.93 -15.28
C ALA A 77 41.25 43.96 -14.52
N LEU A 78 41.71 42.88 -15.15
CA LEU A 78 42.63 41.93 -14.52
C LEU A 78 44.00 42.01 -15.17
N GLY A 79 44.98 42.50 -14.40
CA GLY A 79 46.38 42.49 -14.78
C GLY A 79 46.83 41.10 -15.24
N ARG A 80 47.55 41.07 -16.35
CA ARG A 80 48.03 39.87 -17.05
C ARG A 80 48.64 38.82 -16.11
N PRO A 81 48.22 37.56 -16.20
CA PRO A 81 49.13 36.43 -16.14
C PRO A 81 49.54 36.05 -17.56
N HIS A 82 50.84 35.91 -17.79
CA HIS A 82 51.39 35.42 -19.06
C HIS A 82 50.80 34.05 -19.42
N HIS A 83 50.25 33.91 -20.63
CA HIS A 83 49.94 32.62 -21.25
C HIS A 83 50.70 32.52 -22.59
N PRO A 84 51.38 31.40 -22.91
CA PRO A 84 52.04 31.23 -24.20
C PRO A 84 51.01 31.11 -25.32
N LEU A 85 51.33 31.70 -26.47
CA LEU A 85 50.55 31.60 -27.71
C LEU A 85 50.55 30.15 -28.21
N VAL A 86 49.40 29.47 -28.12
CA VAL A 86 49.12 28.23 -28.83
C VAL A 86 48.14 28.56 -29.96
N GLY A 87 48.59 28.35 -31.21
CA GLY A 87 47.82 28.63 -32.41
C GLY A 87 46.58 27.74 -32.58
N PRO A 88 45.68 28.08 -33.52
CA PRO A 88 44.41 27.40 -33.69
C PRO A 88 44.61 26.13 -34.52
N SER A 89 44.88 25.00 -33.86
CA SER A 89 44.69 23.72 -34.50
C SER A 89 44.35 22.66 -33.46
N SER A 90 43.25 21.95 -33.70
CA SER A 90 42.81 20.77 -32.94
C SER A 90 42.01 20.99 -31.64
N ARG A 91 40.92 21.76 -31.68
CA ARG A 91 39.84 21.66 -30.67
C ARG A 91 38.47 21.92 -31.28
N ARG A 92 38.02 21.09 -32.23
CA ARG A 92 36.65 21.20 -32.76
C ARG A 92 35.99 19.88 -33.20
N VAL A 93 36.48 18.73 -32.72
CA VAL A 93 35.89 17.42 -33.10
C VAL A 93 35.33 16.63 -31.90
N VAL A 94 35.56 17.06 -30.65
CA VAL A 94 35.15 16.29 -29.45
C VAL A 94 33.83 16.78 -28.82
N GLU A 95 33.31 17.93 -29.24
CA GLU A 95 32.08 18.51 -28.66
C GLU A 95 30.79 17.87 -29.21
N ASP A 96 30.81 17.33 -30.43
CA ASP A 96 29.59 16.85 -31.10
C ASP A 96 29.21 15.42 -30.64
N GLU A 97 30.19 14.53 -30.47
CA GLU A 97 29.96 13.19 -29.91
C GLU A 97 29.49 13.22 -28.45
N THR A 98 29.95 14.22 -27.69
CA THR A 98 29.54 14.41 -26.29
C THR A 98 28.16 15.06 -26.15
N GLN A 99 27.70 15.87 -27.12
CA GLN A 99 26.34 16.41 -27.12
C GLN A 99 25.28 15.33 -27.35
N VAL A 100 25.47 14.45 -28.34
CA VAL A 100 24.56 13.33 -28.59
C VAL A 100 24.51 12.38 -27.39
N SER A 101 25.67 12.10 -26.77
CA SER A 101 25.75 11.30 -25.54
C SER A 101 24.99 11.94 -24.37
N ARG A 102 25.07 13.27 -24.19
CA ARG A 102 24.33 14.00 -23.14
C ARG A 102 22.83 14.01 -23.39
N ALA A 103 22.39 14.26 -24.63
CA ALA A 103 20.98 14.24 -24.99
C ALA A 103 20.36 12.84 -24.80
N THR A 104 21.10 11.79 -25.18
CA THR A 104 20.69 10.40 -25.00
C THR A 104 20.62 10.03 -23.51
N GLN A 105 21.59 10.47 -22.71
CA GLN A 105 21.60 10.23 -21.26
C GLN A 105 20.42 10.92 -20.55
N ALA A 106 20.11 12.16 -20.93
CA ALA A 106 18.97 12.88 -20.36
C ALA A 106 17.63 12.19 -20.65
N GLU A 107 17.47 11.67 -21.87
CA GLU A 107 16.29 10.90 -22.27
C GLU A 107 16.22 9.55 -21.54
N GLN A 108 17.37 8.89 -21.35
CA GLN A 108 17.46 7.65 -20.56
C GLN A 108 17.09 7.86 -19.08
N ASP A 109 17.62 8.92 -18.46
CA ASP A 109 17.30 9.32 -17.09
C ASP A 109 15.79 9.61 -16.95
N HIS A 110 15.19 10.24 -17.96
CA HIS A 110 13.75 10.50 -18.01
C HIS A 110 12.93 9.20 -18.02
N TYR A 111 13.24 8.25 -18.90
CA TYR A 111 12.56 6.94 -18.90
C TYR A 111 12.76 6.17 -17.60
N GLU A 112 13.96 6.22 -17.02
CA GLU A 112 14.27 5.56 -15.76
C GLU A 112 13.44 6.13 -14.61
N MET A 113 13.30 7.46 -14.54
CA MET A 113 12.43 8.13 -13.56
C MET A 113 10.96 7.69 -13.69
N HIS A 114 10.45 7.56 -14.92
CA HIS A 114 9.08 7.07 -15.17
C HIS A 114 8.88 5.62 -14.71
N VAL A 115 9.81 4.73 -15.03
CA VAL A 115 9.74 3.32 -14.60
C VAL A 115 9.76 3.22 -13.06
N ARG A 116 10.61 4.01 -12.40
CA ARG A 116 10.69 4.05 -10.93
C ARG A 116 9.40 4.58 -10.32
N ALA A 117 8.80 5.63 -10.88
CA ALA A 117 7.50 6.14 -10.44
C ALA A 117 6.39 5.08 -10.59
N ALA A 118 6.36 4.36 -11.71
CA ALA A 118 5.42 3.27 -11.93
C ALA A 118 5.60 2.12 -10.92
N ASN A 119 6.84 1.77 -10.57
CA ASN A 119 7.12 0.75 -9.56
C ASN A 119 6.63 1.16 -8.16
N ILE A 120 6.76 2.44 -7.79
CA ILE A 120 6.19 2.98 -6.54
C ILE A 120 4.67 2.82 -6.51
N VAL A 121 3.98 3.16 -7.60
CA VAL A 121 2.52 3.02 -7.71
C VAL A 121 2.10 1.56 -7.56
N ARG A 122 2.82 0.62 -8.19
CA ARG A 122 2.54 -0.82 -8.08
C ARG A 122 2.73 -1.35 -6.66
N ALA A 123 3.79 -0.93 -5.97
CA ALA A 123 3.98 -1.27 -4.56
C ALA A 123 2.86 -0.69 -3.69
N GLY A 124 2.41 0.54 -3.97
CA GLY A 124 1.26 1.16 -3.33
C GLY A 124 -0.05 0.36 -3.53
N GLU A 125 -0.31 -0.12 -4.74
CA GLU A 125 -1.47 -0.97 -5.02
C GLU A 125 -1.39 -2.30 -4.26
N SER A 126 -0.21 -2.93 -4.19
CA SER A 126 0.01 -4.13 -3.39
C SER A 126 -0.29 -3.91 -1.90
N LEU A 127 0.13 -2.77 -1.34
CA LEU A 127 -0.20 -2.37 0.02
C LEU A 127 -1.71 -2.20 0.23
N MET A 128 -2.43 -1.60 -0.74
CA MET A 128 -3.89 -1.48 -0.66
C MET A 128 -4.58 -2.86 -0.64
N LYS A 129 -4.11 -3.81 -1.46
CA LYS A 129 -4.59 -5.19 -1.43
C LYS A 129 -4.32 -5.85 -0.09
N LEU A 130 -3.11 -5.67 0.46
CA LEU A 130 -2.75 -6.17 1.79
C LEU A 130 -3.70 -5.65 2.89
N VAL A 131 -4.04 -4.36 2.86
CA VAL A 131 -5.00 -3.76 3.80
C VAL A 131 -6.39 -4.38 3.65
N SER A 132 -6.83 -4.64 2.43
CA SER A 132 -8.10 -5.34 2.17
C SER A 132 -8.09 -6.77 2.72
N ASP A 133 -7.01 -7.51 2.47
CA ASP A 133 -6.83 -8.88 2.95
C ASP A 133 -6.87 -8.95 4.48
N LEU A 134 -6.24 -7.98 5.17
CA LEU A 134 -6.27 -7.84 6.63
C LEU A 134 -7.69 -7.54 7.16
N LYS A 135 -8.43 -6.65 6.50
CA LYS A 135 -9.83 -6.36 6.87
C LYS A 135 -10.70 -7.61 6.72
N GLN A 136 -10.53 -8.33 5.61
CA GLN A 136 -11.25 -9.57 5.36
C GLN A 136 -10.91 -10.64 6.41
N PHE A 137 -9.64 -10.75 6.79
CA PHE A 137 -9.23 -11.62 7.89
C PHE A 137 -9.90 -11.23 9.21
N LEU A 138 -9.85 -9.95 9.62
CA LEU A 138 -10.42 -9.49 10.89
C LEU A 138 -11.95 -9.62 10.95
N ILE A 139 -12.65 -9.33 9.86
CA ILE A 139 -14.11 -9.44 9.81
C ILE A 139 -14.54 -10.90 9.77
N LEU A 140 -13.84 -11.76 9.02
CA LEU A 140 -14.31 -13.13 8.80
C LEU A 140 -13.83 -14.16 9.82
N ASN A 141 -12.73 -13.91 10.55
CA ASN A 141 -12.10 -14.91 11.41
C ASN A 141 -12.92 -15.25 12.67
N ASP A 142 -13.82 -14.37 13.09
CA ASP A 142 -14.64 -14.60 14.29
C ASP A 142 -15.99 -15.28 13.99
N PHE A 143 -16.41 -15.40 12.72
CA PHE A 143 -17.69 -16.06 12.40
C PHE A 143 -17.74 -17.54 12.76
N PRO A 144 -16.67 -18.36 12.61
CA PRO A 144 -16.72 -19.76 13.00
C PRO A 144 -16.99 -19.94 14.51
N SER A 145 -16.25 -19.26 15.38
CA SER A 145 -16.44 -19.34 16.83
C SER A 145 -17.77 -18.74 17.28
N VAL A 146 -18.21 -17.64 16.66
CA VAL A 146 -19.54 -17.07 16.91
C VAL A 146 -20.65 -18.03 16.45
N ASN A 147 -20.51 -18.67 15.29
CA ASN A 147 -21.47 -19.68 14.81
C ASN A 147 -21.51 -20.92 15.70
N GLU A 148 -20.37 -21.37 16.22
CA GLU A 148 -20.31 -22.47 17.20
C GLU A 148 -21.03 -22.08 18.48
N ALA A 149 -20.80 -20.88 19.01
CA ALA A 149 -21.49 -20.37 20.20
C ALA A 149 -23.01 -20.28 19.98
N ILE A 150 -23.46 -19.75 18.84
CA ILE A 150 -24.88 -19.69 18.47
C ILE A 150 -25.47 -21.10 18.34
N SER A 151 -24.74 -22.04 17.76
CA SER A 151 -25.19 -23.43 17.60
C SER A 151 -25.36 -24.12 18.95
N LEU A 152 -24.38 -23.94 19.85
CA LEU A 152 -24.43 -24.46 21.22
C LEU A 152 -25.61 -23.87 22.00
N GLN A 153 -25.80 -22.55 21.93
CA GLN A 153 -26.90 -21.88 22.60
C GLN A 153 -28.26 -22.34 22.09
N ASN A 154 -28.41 -22.50 20.77
CA ASN A 154 -29.63 -23.05 20.18
C ASN A 154 -29.92 -24.48 20.65
N GLN A 155 -28.89 -25.32 20.78
CA GLN A 155 -29.05 -26.68 21.29
C GLN A 155 -29.49 -26.67 22.77
N GLN A 156 -28.92 -25.79 23.60
CA GLN A 156 -29.33 -25.62 24.99
C GLN A 156 -30.79 -25.16 25.09
N LEU A 157 -31.19 -24.17 24.32
CA LEU A 157 -32.58 -23.68 24.31
C LEU A 157 -33.57 -24.78 23.88
N ARG A 158 -33.22 -25.60 22.89
CA ARG A 158 -34.04 -26.75 22.48
C ARG A 158 -34.18 -27.78 23.59
N SER A 159 -33.09 -28.10 24.29
CA SER A 159 -33.14 -29.04 25.42
C SER A 159 -34.02 -28.53 26.57
N LEU A 160 -33.95 -27.23 26.87
CA LEU A 160 -34.80 -26.61 27.89
C LEU A 160 -36.26 -26.60 27.46
N GLN A 161 -36.53 -26.31 26.18
CA GLN A 161 -37.88 -26.39 25.62
C GLN A 161 -38.46 -27.80 25.77
N GLU A 162 -37.72 -28.84 25.40
CA GLU A 162 -38.17 -30.23 25.56
C GLU A 162 -38.44 -30.60 27.03
N GLU A 163 -37.65 -30.08 27.96
CA GLU A 163 -37.87 -30.31 29.39
C GLU A 163 -39.15 -29.62 29.89
N CYS A 164 -39.39 -28.38 29.46
CA CYS A 164 -40.62 -27.66 29.75
C CYS A 164 -41.84 -28.38 29.16
N ASP A 165 -41.77 -28.83 27.91
CA ASP A 165 -42.87 -29.54 27.25
C ASP A 165 -43.18 -30.87 27.96
N LYS A 166 -42.16 -31.59 28.44
CA LYS A 166 -42.34 -32.80 29.26
C LYS A 166 -43.05 -32.49 30.58
N LYS A 167 -42.64 -31.43 31.28
CA LYS A 167 -43.27 -31.01 32.55
C LYS A 167 -44.72 -30.60 32.34
N LEU A 168 -45.02 -29.86 31.28
CA LEU A 168 -46.39 -29.48 30.92
C LEU A 168 -47.25 -30.70 30.60
N THR A 169 -46.69 -31.68 29.90
CA THR A 169 -47.38 -32.93 29.57
C THR A 169 -47.68 -33.74 30.84
N SER A 170 -46.71 -33.88 31.75
CA SER A 170 -46.91 -34.55 33.05
C SER A 170 -48.02 -33.89 33.86
N LEU A 171 -47.95 -32.56 34.01
CA LEU A 171 -48.93 -31.81 34.78
C LEU A 171 -50.34 -31.93 34.18
N ARG A 172 -50.46 -31.91 32.85
CA ARG A 172 -51.73 -32.15 32.16
C ARG A 172 -52.29 -33.53 32.52
N ASP A 173 -51.45 -34.56 32.50
CA ASP A 173 -51.87 -35.94 32.77
C ASP A 173 -52.27 -36.13 34.24
N GLU A 174 -51.53 -35.52 35.17
CA GLU A 174 -51.87 -35.49 36.60
C GLU A 174 -53.25 -34.82 36.82
N ILE A 175 -53.47 -33.64 36.25
CA ILE A 175 -54.76 -32.94 36.36
C ILE A 175 -55.91 -33.77 35.75
N ALA A 176 -55.66 -34.46 34.64
CA ALA A 176 -56.66 -35.30 34.00
C ALA A 176 -57.06 -36.49 34.89
N ILE A 177 -56.12 -37.09 35.61
CA ILE A 177 -56.38 -38.15 36.58
C ILE A 177 -57.21 -37.60 37.75
N ASP A 178 -56.78 -36.50 38.37
CA ASP A 178 -57.48 -35.89 39.50
C ASP A 178 -58.94 -35.52 39.13
N LEU A 179 -59.16 -34.97 37.94
CA LEU A 179 -60.51 -34.63 37.45
C LEU A 179 -61.39 -35.87 37.27
N TYR A 180 -60.83 -36.97 36.76
CA TYR A 180 -61.56 -38.22 36.58
C TYR A 180 -61.96 -38.85 37.93
N GLU A 181 -61.02 -38.87 38.90
CA GLU A 181 -61.30 -39.36 40.25
C GLU A 181 -62.41 -38.55 40.94
N LEU A 182 -62.35 -37.22 40.83
CA LEU A 182 -63.39 -36.33 41.36
C LEU A 182 -64.76 -36.54 40.68
N GLU A 183 -64.78 -36.75 39.37
CA GLU A 183 -66.01 -37.06 38.63
C GLU A 183 -66.62 -38.40 39.08
N GLU A 184 -65.80 -39.43 39.27
CA GLU A 184 -66.23 -40.74 39.78
C GLU A 184 -66.77 -40.65 41.21
N GLU A 185 -66.10 -39.92 42.10
CA GLU A 185 -66.56 -39.69 43.47
C GLU A 185 -67.88 -38.91 43.51
N TYR A 186 -68.02 -37.86 42.68
CA TYR A 186 -69.28 -37.13 42.52
C TYR A 186 -70.42 -38.06 42.09
N TYR A 187 -70.17 -38.93 41.12
CA TYR A 187 -71.19 -39.83 40.62
C TYR A 187 -71.50 -41.05 41.52
N SER A 188 -70.58 -41.44 42.41
CA SER A 188 -70.77 -42.53 43.37
C SER A 188 -71.31 -42.07 44.73
N SER A 189 -71.26 -40.77 45.00
CA SER A 189 -71.82 -40.14 46.20
C SER A 189 -73.33 -40.39 46.35
N ARG A 190 -73.76 -40.61 47.59
CA ARG A 190 -75.18 -40.77 47.97
C ARG A 190 -76.01 -39.49 47.87
N TYR A 191 -75.39 -38.35 47.56
CA TYR A 191 -76.04 -37.06 47.43
C TYR A 191 -76.44 -36.71 45.97
N LYS A 192 -76.48 -37.71 45.09
CA LYS A 192 -77.19 -37.63 43.81
C LYS A 192 -78.69 -37.47 43.98
#